data_AF-A0A929CZY7-F1
#
_entry.id   AF-A0A929CZY7-F1
#
_cell.length_a   1.000
_cell.length_b   1.000
_cell.length_c   1.000
_cell.angle_alpha   90.00
_cell.angle_beta   90.00
_cell.angle_gamma   90.00
#
_symmetry.space_group_name_H-M   'P 1'
#
loop_
_entity.id
_entity.type
_entity.pdbx_description
1 polymer ?
#
loop_
_entity_poly.entity_id
_entity_poly.type
_entity_poly.pdbx_seq_one_letter_code
_entity_poly.pdbx_strand_id
1 'polypeptide(L)'
;PELQGFCYDTSDPDKGICAICETWGAKEADPIENEPVSSDIPTLVLAGEYDPITPPAWGEEVAETLSNRFYFEFPGVGHGASTCGEECSLSIALAFLDDPTTEPDGSCVAEMSGPDFFGLETEAALVPYTDETLGISGVVPAGWEEVSPGMYSRSALGLVVILQQAAPGMGADDLLQFLATQLGLDEVPERVGSREANDLNWSLYVFEVQGLSVDLAVAESEGTGYLILLVSTASERDFYYTQVYLPAIDALTPIER
;
A
#
# COMPACT_ATOMS: atom_id res chain seq x y z
N PRO A 1 33.31 -17.71 8.38
CA PRO A 1 34.16 -16.50 8.57
C PRO A 1 33.46 -15.16 8.27
N GLU A 2 32.14 -15.06 8.35
CA GLU A 2 31.43 -13.77 8.14
C GLU A 2 30.34 -13.47 9.19
N LEU A 3 30.26 -14.25 10.26
CA LEU A 3 29.38 -13.94 11.41
C LEU A 3 30.08 -13.18 12.54
N GLN A 4 31.38 -12.86 12.39
CA GLN A 4 32.09 -11.99 13.32
C GLN A 4 31.59 -10.54 13.17
N GLY A 5 30.53 -10.21 13.92
CA GLY A 5 29.95 -8.87 13.96
C GLY A 5 28.44 -8.86 14.16
N PHE A 6 27.75 -9.91 13.68
CA PHE A 6 26.28 -9.99 13.69
C PHE A 6 25.67 -9.95 15.10
N CYS A 7 26.38 -10.46 16.12
CA CYS A 7 25.90 -10.49 17.51
C CYS A 7 26.60 -9.47 18.45
N TYR A 8 27.49 -8.58 17.97
CA TYR A 8 28.38 -7.81 18.85
C TYR A 8 28.01 -6.32 19.06
N ASP A 9 27.12 -5.70 18.28
CA ASP A 9 26.73 -4.29 18.49
C ASP A 9 25.65 -4.11 19.58
N THR A 10 26.04 -3.61 20.77
CA THR A 10 25.18 -3.48 21.98
C THR A 10 24.07 -2.44 21.88
N SER A 11 23.96 -1.73 20.76
CA SER A 11 22.92 -0.73 20.50
C SER A 11 21.68 -1.30 19.81
N ASP A 12 21.72 -2.55 19.34
CA ASP A 12 20.75 -3.13 18.40
C ASP A 12 19.71 -4.05 19.10
N PRO A 13 18.39 -3.83 18.91
CA PRO A 13 17.32 -4.68 19.44
C PRO A 13 17.35 -6.16 18.96
N ASP A 14 18.10 -6.49 17.90
CA ASP A 14 18.27 -7.88 17.41
C ASP A 14 19.12 -8.78 18.34
N LYS A 15 19.72 -8.21 19.40
CA LYS A 15 20.53 -8.93 20.39
C LYS A 15 19.79 -9.92 21.29
N GLY A 16 18.46 -9.92 21.29
CA GLY A 16 17.69 -10.91 22.04
C GLY A 16 17.93 -12.35 21.58
N ILE A 17 18.21 -12.56 20.28
CA ILE A 17 18.24 -13.89 19.68
C ILE A 17 19.56 -14.63 19.92
N CYS A 18 20.72 -13.94 19.93
CA CYS A 18 22.00 -14.60 20.22
C CYS A 18 22.17 -14.92 21.72
N ALA A 19 21.61 -14.10 22.63
CA ALA A 19 21.63 -14.37 24.07
C ALA A 19 20.75 -15.58 24.47
N ILE A 20 19.74 -15.88 23.66
CA ILE A 20 18.91 -17.09 23.82
C ILE A 20 19.76 -18.34 23.60
N CYS A 21 20.69 -18.36 22.63
CA CYS A 21 21.54 -19.53 22.39
C CYS A 21 22.41 -19.89 23.61
N GLU A 22 23.01 -18.89 24.26
CA GLU A 22 23.78 -19.08 25.49
C GLU A 22 22.88 -19.56 26.64
N THR A 23 21.70 -18.95 26.80
CA THR A 23 20.72 -19.35 27.83
C THR A 23 20.20 -20.77 27.61
N TRP A 24 20.01 -21.17 26.36
CA TRP A 24 19.62 -22.53 25.95
C TRP A 24 20.75 -23.54 26.16
N GLY A 25 22.00 -23.09 26.31
CA GLY A 25 23.18 -23.96 26.38
C GLY A 25 23.54 -24.57 25.03
N ALA A 26 23.23 -23.87 23.94
CA ALA A 26 23.64 -24.28 22.60
C ALA A 26 25.18 -24.36 22.53
N LYS A 27 25.67 -25.44 21.92
CA LYS A 27 27.11 -25.60 21.65
C LYS A 27 27.44 -24.99 20.29
N GLU A 28 28.73 -24.79 20.04
CA GLU A 28 29.22 -24.51 18.70
C GLU A 28 28.73 -25.59 17.72
N ALA A 29 28.23 -25.14 16.58
CA ALA A 29 27.83 -26.03 15.49
C ALA A 29 29.05 -26.79 14.96
N ASP A 30 28.83 -28.00 14.44
CA ASP A 30 29.92 -28.73 13.76
C ASP A 30 30.42 -27.89 12.57
N PRO A 31 31.75 -27.77 12.33
CA PRO A 31 32.26 -27.00 11.20
C PRO A 31 31.63 -27.32 9.85
N ILE A 32 31.16 -28.57 9.66
CA ILE A 32 30.46 -29.01 8.44
C ILE A 32 29.20 -28.18 8.14
N GLU A 33 28.57 -27.58 9.13
CA GLU A 33 27.35 -26.76 8.96
C GLU A 33 27.61 -25.45 8.19
N ASN A 34 28.88 -25.07 7.98
CA ASN A 34 29.28 -23.91 7.17
C ASN A 34 29.92 -24.32 5.83
N GLU A 35 29.96 -25.62 5.52
CA GLU A 35 30.50 -26.10 4.26
C GLU A 35 29.38 -26.19 3.21
N PRO A 36 29.64 -25.81 1.94
CA PRO A 36 28.64 -25.92 0.88
C PRO A 36 28.16 -27.36 0.67
N VAL A 37 26.85 -27.55 0.52
CA VAL A 37 26.26 -28.86 0.23
C VAL A 37 26.50 -29.22 -1.23
N SER A 38 27.13 -30.36 -1.51
CA SER A 38 27.24 -30.91 -2.86
C SER A 38 26.30 -32.11 -3.04
N SER A 39 25.52 -32.11 -4.12
CA SER A 39 24.52 -33.15 -4.40
C SER A 39 24.28 -33.32 -5.89
N ASP A 40 23.86 -34.52 -6.27
CA ASP A 40 23.33 -34.89 -7.59
C ASP A 40 21.82 -35.13 -7.59
N ILE A 41 21.15 -34.98 -6.44
CA ILE A 41 19.69 -35.01 -6.36
C ILE A 41 19.16 -33.79 -7.12
N PRO A 42 18.23 -33.96 -8.08
CA PRO A 42 17.57 -32.85 -8.73
C PRO A 42 17.02 -31.85 -7.70
N THR A 43 17.37 -30.58 -7.87
CA THR A 43 17.03 -29.53 -6.89
C THR A 43 16.52 -28.28 -7.59
N LEU A 44 15.42 -27.72 -7.09
CA LEU A 44 14.90 -26.42 -7.49
C LEU A 44 15.25 -25.39 -6.44
N VAL A 45 15.90 -24.30 -6.85
CA VAL A 45 16.22 -23.15 -6.01
C VAL A 45 15.36 -21.98 -6.47
N LEU A 46 14.60 -21.41 -5.55
CA LEU A 46 13.69 -20.29 -5.80
C LEU A 46 14.11 -19.10 -4.94
N ALA A 47 14.28 -17.94 -5.55
CA ALA A 47 14.66 -16.70 -4.87
C ALA A 47 13.69 -15.56 -5.22
N GLY A 48 13.40 -14.69 -4.25
CA GLY A 48 12.71 -13.44 -4.51
C GLY A 48 13.72 -12.30 -4.63
N GLU A 49 13.61 -11.46 -5.66
CA GLU A 49 14.51 -10.32 -5.91
C GLU A 49 14.71 -9.43 -4.65
N TYR A 50 13.67 -9.29 -3.83
CA TYR A 50 13.65 -8.45 -2.63
C TYR A 50 13.60 -9.25 -1.32
N ASP A 51 14.02 -10.51 -1.30
CA ASP A 51 14.09 -11.31 -0.07
C ASP A 51 15.19 -10.76 0.89
N PRO A 52 14.82 -10.21 2.07
CA PRO A 52 15.79 -9.68 3.02
C PRO A 52 16.29 -10.73 4.02
N ILE A 53 15.68 -11.92 4.07
CA ILE A 53 15.98 -12.99 5.03
C ILE A 53 16.95 -13.99 4.40
N THR A 54 16.69 -14.37 3.15
CA THR A 54 17.53 -15.27 2.34
C THR A 54 17.76 -14.65 0.96
N PRO A 55 18.68 -13.67 0.83
CA PRO A 55 18.86 -12.91 -0.40
C PRO A 55 19.20 -13.79 -1.62
N PRO A 56 18.86 -13.35 -2.85
CA PRO A 56 19.12 -14.11 -4.08
C PRO A 56 20.54 -14.63 -4.23
N ALA A 57 21.53 -13.82 -3.83
CA ALA A 57 22.95 -14.18 -3.85
C ALA A 57 23.25 -15.48 -3.06
N TRP A 58 22.57 -15.73 -1.94
CA TRP A 58 22.74 -16.97 -1.18
C TRP A 58 22.15 -18.17 -1.92
N GLY A 59 21.04 -17.97 -2.65
CA GLY A 59 20.45 -18.97 -3.52
C GLY A 59 21.38 -19.32 -4.69
N GLU A 60 22.05 -18.31 -5.27
CA GLU A 60 23.07 -18.52 -6.31
C GLU A 60 24.26 -19.34 -5.77
N GLU A 61 24.78 -19.00 -4.59
CA GLU A 61 25.87 -19.75 -3.94
C GLU A 61 25.49 -21.21 -3.67
N VAL A 62 24.29 -21.47 -3.17
CA VAL A 62 23.76 -22.83 -2.98
C VAL A 62 23.64 -23.55 -4.32
N ALA A 63 23.18 -22.85 -5.36
CA ALA A 63 23.05 -23.44 -6.68
C ALA A 63 24.42 -23.91 -7.21
N GLU A 64 25.50 -23.15 -7.06
CA GLU A 64 26.82 -23.48 -7.63
C GLU A 64 27.30 -24.93 -7.36
N THR A 65 27.00 -25.48 -6.18
CA THR A 65 27.48 -26.81 -5.75
C THR A 65 26.53 -27.97 -6.05
N LEU A 66 25.35 -27.68 -6.62
CA LEU A 66 24.33 -28.66 -6.99
C LEU A 66 24.45 -29.03 -8.47
N SER A 67 24.70 -30.30 -8.78
CA SER A 67 25.03 -30.72 -10.15
C SER A 67 23.82 -30.88 -11.08
N ASN A 68 22.62 -31.13 -10.52
CA ASN A 68 21.35 -31.20 -11.24
C ASN A 68 20.39 -30.18 -10.62
N ARG A 69 20.37 -28.96 -11.15
CA ARG A 69 19.63 -27.85 -10.55
C ARG A 69 18.91 -26.98 -11.56
N PHE A 70 17.84 -26.34 -11.09
CA PHE A 70 17.19 -25.21 -11.73
C PHE A 70 17.10 -24.06 -10.74
N TYR A 71 17.35 -22.84 -11.20
CA TYR A 71 17.31 -21.63 -10.38
C TYR A 71 16.37 -20.62 -11.02
N PHE A 72 15.44 -20.09 -10.23
CA PHE A 72 14.55 -19.01 -10.65
C PHE A 72 14.57 -17.89 -9.62
N GLU A 73 14.83 -16.68 -10.09
CA GLU A 73 14.65 -15.45 -9.33
C GLU A 73 13.37 -14.75 -9.81
N PHE A 74 12.51 -14.36 -8.88
CA PHE A 74 11.22 -13.74 -9.18
C PHE A 74 11.26 -12.23 -8.91
N PRO A 75 11.06 -11.38 -9.94
CA PRO A 75 10.99 -9.94 -9.80
C PRO A 75 9.91 -9.51 -8.81
N GLY A 76 10.21 -8.53 -7.96
CA GLY A 76 9.24 -7.99 -7.00
C GLY A 76 8.88 -8.85 -5.79
N VAL A 77 9.39 -10.08 -5.73
CA VAL A 77 9.03 -11.04 -4.67
C VAL A 77 9.98 -10.91 -3.48
N GLY A 78 9.41 -10.90 -2.27
CA GLY A 78 10.16 -10.94 -1.01
C GLY A 78 10.44 -12.37 -0.53
N HIS A 79 10.43 -12.56 0.80
CA HIS A 79 10.65 -13.89 1.39
C HIS A 79 9.53 -14.89 1.08
N GLY A 80 9.90 -16.16 0.89
CA GLY A 80 8.96 -17.24 0.59
C GLY A 80 8.59 -17.35 -0.88
N ALA A 81 9.59 -17.24 -1.77
CA ALA A 81 9.45 -17.22 -3.23
C ALA A 81 8.44 -18.24 -3.80
N SER A 82 8.40 -19.47 -3.27
CA SER A 82 7.47 -20.52 -3.73
C SER A 82 5.98 -20.16 -3.63
N THR A 83 5.59 -19.32 -2.66
CA THR A 83 4.18 -18.97 -2.38
C THR A 83 3.88 -17.49 -2.61
N CYS A 84 4.90 -16.64 -2.59
CA CYS A 84 4.76 -15.19 -2.70
C CYS A 84 4.95 -14.66 -4.14
N GLY A 85 5.45 -15.49 -5.08
CA GLY A 85 5.57 -15.15 -6.51
C GLY A 85 4.35 -15.49 -7.35
N GLU A 86 3.16 -15.42 -6.73
CA GLU A 86 1.86 -15.65 -7.35
C GLU A 86 1.74 -17.01 -8.07
N GLU A 87 0.97 -17.07 -9.16
CA GLU A 87 0.77 -18.29 -9.95
C GLU A 87 2.06 -18.76 -10.63
N CYS A 88 2.93 -17.83 -11.03
CA CYS A 88 4.17 -18.15 -11.74
C CYS A 88 5.09 -19.03 -10.89
N SER A 89 5.44 -18.59 -9.67
CA SER A 89 6.33 -19.35 -8.79
C SER A 89 5.76 -20.71 -8.40
N LEU A 90 4.45 -20.76 -8.16
CA LEU A 90 3.75 -22.00 -7.79
C LEU A 90 3.74 -23.00 -8.94
N SER A 91 3.49 -22.54 -10.17
CA SER A 91 3.46 -23.40 -11.36
C SER A 91 4.82 -24.05 -11.64
N ILE A 92 5.91 -23.29 -11.49
CA ILE A 92 7.29 -23.78 -11.62
C ILE A 92 7.59 -24.84 -10.55
N ALA A 93 7.22 -24.57 -9.30
CA ALA A 93 7.43 -25.51 -8.20
C ALA A 93 6.68 -26.83 -8.42
N LEU A 94 5.42 -26.76 -8.88
CA LEU A 94 4.60 -27.94 -9.17
C LEU A 94 5.15 -28.74 -10.36
N ALA A 95 5.54 -28.07 -11.44
CA ALA A 95 6.12 -28.72 -12.62
C ALA A 95 7.42 -29.47 -12.28
N PHE A 96 8.27 -28.89 -11.43
CA PHE A 96 9.47 -29.56 -10.93
C PHE A 96 9.15 -30.80 -10.08
N LEU A 97 8.12 -30.74 -9.24
CA LEU A 97 7.71 -31.90 -8.43
C LEU A 97 7.15 -33.03 -9.30
N ASP A 98 6.49 -32.70 -10.42
CA ASP A 98 5.96 -33.66 -11.38
C ASP A 98 7.07 -34.33 -12.21
N ASP A 99 8.04 -33.55 -12.71
CA ASP A 99 9.23 -34.06 -13.40
C ASP A 99 10.48 -33.26 -13.00
N PRO A 100 11.24 -33.73 -12.00
CA PRO A 100 12.41 -33.00 -11.51
C PRO A 100 13.62 -33.10 -12.45
N THR A 101 13.52 -33.88 -13.54
CA THR A 101 14.62 -34.04 -14.52
C THR A 101 14.54 -33.07 -15.70
N THR A 102 13.42 -32.34 -15.80
CA THR A 102 13.16 -31.37 -16.87
C THR A 102 13.06 -29.97 -16.27
N GLU A 103 13.64 -28.98 -16.93
CA GLU A 103 13.54 -27.58 -16.52
C GLU A 103 12.08 -27.11 -16.61
N PRO A 104 11.49 -26.59 -15.52
CA PRO A 104 10.14 -26.00 -15.57
C PRO A 104 10.07 -24.81 -16.55
N ASP A 105 8.91 -24.60 -17.16
CA ASP A 105 8.67 -23.39 -17.97
C ASP A 105 8.57 -22.15 -17.07
N GLY A 106 9.58 -21.29 -17.14
CA GLY A 106 9.64 -20.02 -16.41
C GLY A 106 9.29 -18.78 -17.22
N SER A 107 8.66 -18.92 -18.39
CA SER A 107 8.34 -17.78 -19.25
C SER A 107 7.50 -16.69 -18.58
N CYS A 108 6.64 -17.07 -17.62
CA CYS A 108 5.84 -16.14 -16.81
C CYS A 108 6.68 -15.17 -15.97
N VAL A 109 7.94 -15.50 -15.65
CA VAL A 109 8.82 -14.64 -14.85
C VAL A 109 9.07 -13.30 -15.54
N ALA A 110 9.10 -13.30 -16.88
CA ALA A 110 9.29 -12.09 -17.67
C ALA A 110 8.08 -11.12 -17.62
N GLU A 111 6.92 -11.60 -17.17
CA GLU A 111 5.68 -10.83 -17.04
C GLU A 111 5.52 -10.26 -15.62
N MET A 112 6.33 -10.70 -14.67
CA MET A 112 6.31 -10.22 -13.29
C MET A 112 6.94 -8.83 -13.19
N SER A 113 6.42 -8.01 -12.27
CA SER A 113 6.91 -6.67 -11.99
C SER A 113 7.07 -6.43 -10.49
N GLY A 114 7.97 -5.52 -10.15
CA GLY A 114 8.15 -5.02 -8.78
C GLY A 114 6.93 -4.24 -8.27
N PRO A 115 6.91 -3.93 -6.96
CA PRO A 115 5.91 -3.02 -6.40
C PRO A 115 6.08 -1.61 -6.96
N ASP A 116 4.97 -0.92 -7.14
CA ASP A 116 4.98 0.49 -7.49
C ASP A 116 5.41 1.34 -6.28
N PHE A 117 6.50 2.08 -6.45
CA PHE A 117 6.98 3.03 -5.44
C PHE A 117 6.39 4.41 -5.73
N PHE A 118 5.46 4.85 -4.89
CA PHE A 118 4.92 6.21 -4.94
C PHE A 118 5.83 7.15 -4.15
N GLY A 119 6.45 8.10 -4.85
CA GLY A 119 7.16 9.21 -4.21
C GLY A 119 6.19 10.20 -3.57
N LEU A 120 6.70 11.07 -2.69
CA LEU A 120 5.93 12.22 -2.20
C LEU A 120 5.55 13.12 -3.39
N GLU A 121 4.26 13.40 -3.55
CA GLU A 121 3.82 14.42 -4.49
C GLU A 121 4.34 15.78 -4.02
N THR A 122 4.86 16.57 -4.96
CA THR A 122 5.39 17.92 -4.69
C THR A 122 4.52 19.01 -5.29
N GLU A 123 3.65 18.68 -6.23
CA GLU A 123 2.62 19.55 -6.81
C GLU A 123 1.41 18.70 -7.19
N ALA A 124 0.19 19.22 -6.96
CA ALA A 124 -1.05 18.59 -7.41
C ALA A 124 -1.73 19.50 -8.45
N ALA A 125 -1.52 19.21 -9.73
CA ALA A 125 -2.21 19.92 -10.80
C ALA A 125 -3.69 19.52 -10.80
N LEU A 126 -4.60 20.48 -10.74
CA LEU A 126 -6.04 20.20 -10.69
C LEU A 126 -6.68 20.32 -12.07
N VAL A 127 -7.55 19.36 -12.41
CA VAL A 127 -8.35 19.35 -13.64
C VAL A 127 -9.83 19.43 -13.30
N PRO A 128 -10.63 20.16 -14.11
CA PRO A 128 -12.07 20.25 -13.88
C PRO A 128 -12.75 18.92 -14.23
N TYR A 129 -13.82 18.62 -13.52
CA TYR A 129 -14.72 17.50 -13.82
C TYR A 129 -16.19 17.91 -13.61
N THR A 130 -17.08 17.16 -14.25
CA THR A 130 -18.53 17.34 -14.16
C THR A 130 -19.16 15.95 -14.10
N ASP A 131 -19.94 15.69 -13.05
CA ASP A 131 -20.72 14.46 -12.91
C ASP A 131 -22.22 14.82 -12.89
N GLU A 132 -22.90 14.57 -14.00
CA GLU A 132 -24.35 14.83 -14.14
C GLU A 132 -25.21 13.92 -13.25
N THR A 133 -24.72 12.72 -12.92
CA THR A 133 -25.42 11.76 -12.07
C THR A 133 -25.44 12.27 -10.63
N LEU A 134 -24.28 12.69 -10.13
CA LEU A 134 -24.15 13.32 -8.81
C LEU A 134 -24.71 14.76 -8.80
N GLY A 135 -24.77 15.43 -9.94
CA GLY A 135 -25.26 16.80 -10.05
C GLY A 135 -24.25 17.84 -9.54
N ILE A 136 -22.95 17.56 -9.68
CA ILE A 136 -21.87 18.44 -9.22
C ILE A 136 -20.80 18.63 -10.30
N SER A 137 -20.21 19.82 -10.33
CA SER A 137 -18.95 20.11 -11.02
C SER A 137 -17.90 20.56 -10.01
N GLY A 138 -16.63 20.29 -10.28
CA GLY A 138 -15.54 20.64 -9.37
C GLY A 138 -14.18 20.43 -10.01
N VAL A 139 -13.17 20.22 -9.17
CA VAL A 139 -11.81 19.89 -9.62
C VAL A 139 -11.27 18.67 -8.87
N VAL A 140 -10.40 17.92 -9.53
CA VAL A 140 -9.69 16.76 -8.97
C VAL A 140 -8.23 16.77 -9.41
N PRO A 141 -7.31 16.13 -8.67
CA PRO A 141 -5.92 16.03 -9.10
C PRO A 141 -5.77 15.26 -10.41
N ALA A 142 -4.94 15.78 -11.31
CA ALA A 142 -4.61 15.16 -12.57
C ALA A 142 -3.88 13.83 -12.33
N GLY A 143 -4.33 12.78 -13.01
CA GLY A 143 -3.72 11.45 -12.92
C GLY A 143 -4.25 10.58 -11.78
N TRP A 144 -5.15 11.09 -10.93
CA TRP A 144 -5.85 10.25 -9.95
C TRP A 144 -6.94 9.43 -10.65
N GLU A 145 -7.10 8.18 -10.21
CA GLU A 145 -8.07 7.26 -10.78
C GLU A 145 -9.42 7.37 -10.06
N GLU A 146 -10.50 7.45 -10.83
CA GLU A 146 -11.85 7.37 -10.27
C GLU A 146 -12.19 5.92 -9.92
N VAL A 147 -12.26 5.61 -8.63
CA VAL A 147 -12.53 4.26 -8.13
C VAL A 147 -14.03 4.00 -7.96
N SER A 148 -14.81 5.06 -7.74
CA SER A 148 -16.28 5.07 -7.75
C SER A 148 -16.78 6.49 -8.02
N PRO A 149 -18.05 6.71 -8.40
CA PRO A 149 -18.54 8.04 -8.77
C PRO A 149 -18.24 9.10 -7.70
N GLY A 150 -17.45 10.10 -8.07
CA GLY A 150 -17.03 11.19 -7.18
C GLY A 150 -15.88 10.85 -6.23
N MET A 151 -15.32 9.63 -6.28
CA MET A 151 -14.20 9.17 -5.45
C MET A 151 -12.95 8.94 -6.30
N TYR A 152 -11.92 9.72 -6.04
CA TYR A 152 -10.66 9.69 -6.78
C TYR A 152 -9.51 9.30 -5.85
N SER A 153 -8.68 8.37 -6.28
CA SER A 153 -7.54 7.87 -5.50
C SER A 153 -6.22 8.15 -6.22
N ARG A 154 -5.18 8.52 -5.47
CA ARG A 154 -3.82 8.67 -6.01
C ARG A 154 -3.27 7.33 -6.52
N SER A 155 -3.61 6.23 -5.86
CA SER A 155 -3.15 4.89 -6.22
C SER A 155 -4.10 3.79 -5.77
N ALA A 156 -3.87 2.57 -6.24
CA ALA A 156 -4.63 1.39 -5.83
C ALA A 156 -4.59 1.10 -4.32
N LEU A 157 -3.63 1.67 -3.58
CA LEU A 157 -3.53 1.50 -2.12
C LEU A 157 -4.61 2.27 -1.34
N GLY A 158 -5.24 3.28 -1.94
CA GLY A 158 -6.33 4.03 -1.29
C GLY A 158 -5.92 4.83 -0.04
N LEU A 159 -4.62 5.10 0.14
CA LEU A 159 -4.11 5.86 1.30
C LEU A 159 -4.30 7.38 1.17
N VAL A 160 -4.50 7.85 -0.07
CA VAL A 160 -4.80 9.25 -0.38
C VAL A 160 -5.98 9.29 -1.34
N VAL A 161 -7.12 9.81 -0.89
CA VAL A 161 -8.40 9.77 -1.60
C VAL A 161 -9.14 11.09 -1.42
N ILE A 162 -9.77 11.59 -2.47
CA ILE A 162 -10.75 12.67 -2.38
C ILE A 162 -12.12 12.16 -2.83
N LEU A 163 -13.13 12.40 -2.02
CA LEU A 163 -14.53 12.10 -2.27
C LEU A 163 -15.29 13.42 -2.36
N GLN A 164 -16.06 13.60 -3.44
CA GLN A 164 -16.93 14.75 -3.67
C GLN A 164 -18.32 14.24 -4.05
N GLN A 165 -19.34 14.55 -3.24
CA GLN A 165 -20.69 14.05 -3.49
C GLN A 165 -21.77 15.09 -3.16
N ALA A 166 -22.92 14.93 -3.81
CA ALA A 166 -24.17 15.55 -3.42
C ALA A 166 -25.19 14.47 -3.03
N ALA A 167 -25.94 14.74 -1.96
CA ALA A 167 -26.98 13.88 -1.43
C ALA A 167 -28.31 14.64 -1.41
N PRO A 168 -29.09 14.62 -2.51
CA PRO A 168 -30.39 15.28 -2.55
C PRO A 168 -31.33 14.71 -1.50
N GLY A 169 -31.98 15.57 -0.72
CA GLY A 169 -32.91 15.18 0.33
C GLY A 169 -32.27 14.80 1.67
N MET A 170 -30.95 14.96 1.80
CA MET A 170 -30.23 14.87 3.08
C MET A 170 -29.59 16.22 3.40
N GLY A 171 -29.88 16.78 4.57
CA GLY A 171 -29.22 17.99 5.05
C GLY A 171 -27.78 17.74 5.52
N ALA A 172 -27.05 18.80 5.83
CA ALA A 172 -25.64 18.70 6.26
C ALA A 172 -25.48 17.83 7.52
N ASP A 173 -26.34 18.02 8.52
CA ASP A 173 -26.26 17.28 9.80
C ASP A 173 -26.59 15.78 9.63
N ASP A 174 -27.61 15.46 8.83
CA ASP A 174 -27.99 14.07 8.53
C ASP A 174 -26.86 13.35 7.77
N LEU A 175 -26.23 14.05 6.84
CA LEU A 175 -25.11 13.54 6.07
C LEU A 175 -23.87 13.29 6.95
N LEU A 176 -23.57 14.21 7.86
CA LEU A 176 -22.50 14.05 8.84
C LEU A 176 -22.73 12.84 9.76
N GLN A 177 -23.96 12.67 10.25
CA GLN A 177 -24.33 11.52 11.09
C GLN A 177 -24.25 10.19 10.33
N PHE A 178 -24.66 10.19 9.06
CA PHE A 178 -24.55 9.03 8.18
C PHE A 178 -23.07 8.64 7.96
N LEU A 179 -22.22 9.63 7.64
CA LEU A 179 -20.78 9.41 7.46
C LEU A 179 -20.10 8.90 8.74
N ALA A 180 -20.41 9.48 9.90
CA ALA A 180 -19.89 9.02 11.18
C ALA A 180 -20.21 7.52 11.42
N THR A 181 -21.43 7.10 11.06
CA THR A 181 -21.85 5.69 11.15
C THR A 181 -21.08 4.80 10.17
N GLN A 182 -20.89 5.24 8.92
CA GLN A 182 -20.16 4.47 7.90
C GLN A 182 -18.67 4.29 8.26
N LEU A 183 -18.07 5.32 8.86
CA LEU A 183 -16.68 5.31 9.28
C LEU A 183 -16.46 4.64 10.65
N GLY A 184 -17.53 4.20 11.32
CA GLY A 184 -17.46 3.55 12.64
C GLY A 184 -17.00 4.49 13.75
N LEU A 185 -17.33 5.79 13.66
CA LEU A 185 -17.03 6.77 14.69
C LEU A 185 -18.02 6.62 15.86
N ASP A 186 -17.50 6.66 17.08
CA ASP A 186 -18.33 6.62 18.29
C ASP A 186 -19.17 7.90 18.47
N GLU A 187 -18.61 9.04 18.05
CA GLU A 187 -19.24 10.36 18.12
C GLU A 187 -19.00 11.16 16.84
N VAL A 188 -19.91 12.08 16.55
CA VAL A 188 -19.75 13.03 15.44
C VAL A 188 -18.57 13.96 15.75
N PRO A 189 -17.62 14.15 14.81
CA PRO A 189 -16.45 14.99 15.04
C PRO A 189 -16.84 16.46 15.31
N GLU A 190 -16.03 17.13 16.13
CA GLU A 190 -16.23 18.56 16.40
C GLU A 190 -15.86 19.42 15.18
N ARG A 191 -16.66 20.46 14.94
CA ARG A 191 -16.40 21.42 13.88
C ARG A 191 -15.17 22.27 14.23
N VAL A 192 -14.17 22.25 13.36
CA VAL A 192 -12.92 23.02 13.54
C VAL A 192 -12.94 24.38 12.85
N GLY A 193 -13.85 24.57 11.88
CA GLY A 193 -13.94 25.84 11.15
C GLY A 193 -15.10 25.91 10.17
N SER A 194 -15.11 26.98 9.38
CA SER A 194 -16.05 27.17 8.28
C SER A 194 -15.38 27.87 7.10
N ARG A 195 -15.94 27.69 5.91
CA ARG A 195 -15.46 28.33 4.68
C ARG A 195 -16.65 28.68 3.77
N GLU A 196 -16.75 29.94 3.36
CA GLU A 196 -17.74 30.37 2.37
C GLU A 196 -17.11 30.32 0.98
N ALA A 197 -17.71 29.54 0.07
CA ALA A 197 -17.25 29.38 -1.31
C ALA A 197 -18.41 28.88 -2.20
N ASN A 198 -18.46 29.33 -3.46
CA ASN A 198 -19.45 28.86 -4.46
C ASN A 198 -20.91 28.94 -4.00
N ASP A 199 -21.26 30.02 -3.31
CA ASP A 199 -22.60 30.23 -2.71
C ASP A 199 -23.01 29.16 -1.67
N LEU A 200 -22.04 28.37 -1.19
CA LEU A 200 -22.17 27.39 -0.13
C LEU A 200 -21.41 27.84 1.13
N ASN A 201 -21.96 27.51 2.29
CA ASN A 201 -21.28 27.69 3.57
C ASN A 201 -20.85 26.33 4.12
N TRP A 202 -19.57 26.03 4.02
CA TRP A 202 -18.98 24.76 4.41
C TRP A 202 -18.61 24.76 5.89
N SER A 203 -19.05 23.73 6.61
CA SER A 203 -18.54 23.39 7.93
C SER A 203 -17.40 22.39 7.79
N LEU A 204 -16.27 22.69 8.44
CA LEU A 204 -15.03 21.91 8.33
C LEU A 204 -14.81 21.07 9.60
N TYR A 205 -14.39 19.82 9.40
CA TYR A 205 -14.14 18.82 10.43
C TYR A 205 -12.81 18.12 10.14
N VAL A 206 -12.10 17.72 11.20
CA VAL A 206 -10.85 16.96 11.10
C VAL A 206 -10.86 15.86 12.14
N PHE A 207 -10.54 14.65 11.73
CA PHE A 207 -10.45 13.49 12.62
C PHE A 207 -9.52 12.42 12.03
N GLU A 208 -9.31 11.33 12.76
CA GLU A 208 -8.45 10.23 12.34
C GLU A 208 -9.24 8.92 12.29
N VAL A 209 -9.02 8.11 11.25
CA VAL A 209 -9.61 6.78 11.10
C VAL A 209 -8.49 5.81 10.75
N GLN A 210 -8.25 4.80 11.59
CA GLN A 210 -7.24 3.76 11.36
C GLN A 210 -5.82 4.31 11.05
N GLY A 211 -5.43 5.42 11.68
CA GLY A 211 -4.13 6.07 11.44
C GLY A 211 -4.07 7.01 10.22
N LEU A 212 -5.17 7.15 9.47
CA LEU A 212 -5.30 8.09 8.36
C LEU A 212 -5.99 9.36 8.82
N SER A 213 -5.49 10.50 8.36
CA SER A 213 -6.13 11.78 8.62
C SER A 213 -7.28 12.01 7.63
N VAL A 214 -8.42 12.46 8.16
CA VAL A 214 -9.62 12.77 7.39
C VAL A 214 -9.95 14.26 7.57
N ASP A 215 -10.00 14.96 6.45
CA ASP A 215 -10.47 16.35 6.33
C ASP A 215 -11.83 16.34 5.65
N LEU A 216 -12.88 16.77 6.36
CA LEU A 216 -14.26 16.72 5.89
C LEU A 216 -14.87 18.12 5.85
N ALA A 217 -15.46 18.48 4.71
CA ALA A 217 -16.28 19.66 4.52
C ALA A 217 -17.72 19.22 4.20
N VAL A 218 -18.70 19.79 4.90
CA VAL A 218 -20.11 19.57 4.62
C VAL A 218 -20.82 20.92 4.44
N ALA A 219 -21.65 21.02 3.41
CA ALA A 219 -22.51 22.17 3.16
C ALA A 219 -23.92 21.71 2.81
N GLU A 220 -24.87 22.65 2.82
CA GLU A 220 -26.24 22.41 2.39
C GLU A 220 -26.73 23.58 1.55
N SER A 221 -27.43 23.28 0.46
CA SER A 221 -28.19 24.26 -0.31
C SER A 221 -29.39 23.61 -0.96
N GLU A 222 -30.52 24.30 -0.95
CA GLU A 222 -31.78 23.87 -1.56
C GLU A 222 -32.23 22.45 -1.17
N GLY A 223 -31.99 22.03 0.08
CA GLY A 223 -32.33 20.69 0.59
C GLY A 223 -31.43 19.57 0.06
N THR A 224 -30.28 19.91 -0.51
CA THR A 224 -29.22 18.99 -0.92
C THR A 224 -27.99 19.21 -0.07
N GLY A 225 -27.50 18.15 0.57
CA GLY A 225 -26.25 18.13 1.30
C GLY A 225 -25.09 17.87 0.34
N TYR A 226 -23.99 18.58 0.51
CA TYR A 226 -22.76 18.43 -0.25
C TYR A 226 -21.64 18.03 0.69
N LEU A 227 -20.77 17.14 0.24
CA LEU A 227 -19.65 16.66 1.04
C LEU A 227 -18.37 16.63 0.22
N ILE A 228 -17.28 17.05 0.84
CA ILE A 228 -15.92 16.83 0.36
C ILE A 228 -15.15 16.16 1.48
N LEU A 229 -14.58 14.99 1.22
CA LEU A 229 -13.80 14.24 2.19
C LEU A 229 -12.44 13.91 1.58
N LEU A 230 -11.37 14.40 2.19
CA LEU A 230 -9.99 14.04 1.86
C LEU A 230 -9.48 13.07 2.93
N VAL A 231 -9.01 11.90 2.50
CA VAL A 231 -8.21 10.97 3.32
C VAL A 231 -6.76 11.10 2.90
N SER A 232 -5.83 11.15 3.86
CA SER A 232 -4.39 11.14 3.60
C SER A 232 -3.60 10.56 4.76
N THR A 233 -2.33 10.22 4.51
CA THR A 233 -1.39 9.90 5.59
C THR A 233 -1.11 11.15 6.43
N ALA A 234 -0.87 10.97 7.73
CA ALA A 234 -0.56 12.11 8.62
C ALA A 234 0.65 12.93 8.14
N SER A 235 1.63 12.30 7.50
CA SER A 235 2.81 12.96 6.95
C SER A 235 2.54 13.81 5.70
N GLU A 236 1.50 13.47 4.92
CA GLU A 236 1.19 14.16 3.65
C GLU A 236 -0.01 15.11 3.78
N ARG A 237 -0.71 15.11 4.92
CA ARG A 237 -1.95 15.87 5.13
C ARG A 237 -1.82 17.34 4.77
N ASP A 238 -0.81 18.05 5.28
CA ASP A 238 -0.69 19.50 5.06
C ASP A 238 -0.56 19.87 3.57
N PHE A 239 0.11 19.01 2.79
CA PHE A 239 0.23 19.15 1.35
C PHE A 239 -1.13 18.99 0.67
N TYR A 240 -1.82 17.86 0.89
CA TYR A 240 -3.12 17.62 0.24
C TYR A 240 -4.23 18.52 0.74
N TYR A 241 -4.20 18.91 2.00
CA TYR A 241 -5.11 19.90 2.58
C TYR A 241 -5.07 21.19 1.76
N THR A 242 -3.87 21.69 1.48
CA THR A 242 -3.66 22.96 0.79
C THR A 242 -3.82 22.84 -0.72
N GLN A 243 -3.28 21.78 -1.33
CA GLN A 243 -3.19 21.64 -2.78
C GLN A 243 -4.42 20.98 -3.41
N VAL A 244 -5.22 20.24 -2.64
CA VAL A 244 -6.33 19.44 -3.16
C VAL A 244 -7.65 19.78 -2.45
N TYR A 245 -7.70 19.64 -1.13
CA TYR A 245 -8.94 19.79 -0.37
C TYR A 245 -9.52 21.21 -0.39
N LEU A 246 -8.72 22.23 -0.05
CA LEU A 246 -9.19 23.61 -0.09
C LEU A 246 -9.61 24.05 -1.51
N PRO A 247 -8.84 23.77 -2.58
CA PRO A 247 -9.27 24.05 -3.94
C PRO A 247 -10.53 23.30 -4.37
N ALA A 248 -10.73 22.05 -3.92
CA ALA A 248 -11.96 21.31 -4.20
C ALA A 248 -13.18 21.99 -3.57
N ILE A 249 -13.08 22.46 -2.31
CA ILE A 249 -14.13 23.26 -1.67
C ILE A 249 -14.40 24.55 -2.46
N ASP A 250 -13.35 25.21 -2.91
CA ASP A 250 -13.44 26.46 -3.67
C ASP A 250 -13.96 26.28 -5.10
N ALA A 251 -14.03 25.05 -5.62
CA ALA A 251 -14.47 24.78 -6.99
C ALA A 251 -15.80 24.01 -7.09
N LEU A 252 -16.20 23.28 -6.04
CA LEU A 252 -17.41 22.47 -6.10
C LEU A 252 -18.66 23.35 -6.24
N THR A 253 -19.39 23.12 -7.32
CA THR A 253 -20.61 23.83 -7.67
C THR A 253 -21.72 22.83 -8.01
N PRO A 254 -22.96 23.05 -7.53
CA PRO A 254 -24.12 22.29 -7.99
C PRO A 254 -24.34 22.51 -9.49
N ILE A 255 -24.70 21.46 -10.22
CA ILE A 255 -25.19 21.60 -11.60
C ILE A 255 -26.67 21.97 -11.51
N GLU A 256 -27.06 23.13 -12.04
CA GLU A 256 -28.47 23.49 -12.20
C GLU A 256 -29.17 22.40 -13.04
N ARG A 257 -30.19 21.75 -12.46
CA ARG A 257 -31.03 20.76 -13.16
C ARG A 257 -32.21 21.41 -13.86
#